data_AF-A0A7X7E717-F1
#
_entry.id   AF-A0A7X7E717-F1
#
_cell.length_a   1.000
_cell.length_b   1.000
_cell.length_c   1.000
_cell.angle_alpha   90.00
_cell.angle_beta   90.00
_cell.angle_gamma   90.00
#
_symmetry.space_group_name_H-M   'P 1'
#
loop_
_entity.id
_entity.type
_entity.pdbx_description
1 polymer ?
#
loop_
_entity_poly.entity_id
_entity_poly.type
_entity_poly.pdbx_seq_one_letter_code
_entity_poly.pdbx_strand_id
1 'polypeptide(L)'
;MASEFAFKVYNEPSVFLSIKNTVGAGSAFSGNYIFAERIVDGKLKLLRVYEKVSTPGFYNPNTKMMLGGSVKVEPKMILKMDDKDPIMPSLITFRKRVSEYLSDCPDISVKIENKLYTIKDIRRVVEEYNAMCK
;
A
#
# COMPACT_ATOMS: atom_id res chain seq x y z
N MET A 1 -2.84 -24.84 -1.60
CA MET A 1 -3.84 -23.76 -1.71
C MET A 1 -3.25 -22.66 -2.58
N ALA A 2 -4.02 -22.12 -3.52
CA ALA A 2 -3.53 -21.06 -4.39
C ALA A 2 -3.36 -19.75 -3.60
N SER A 3 -2.14 -19.22 -3.55
CA SER A 3 -1.81 -17.93 -2.93
C SER A 3 -1.99 -16.74 -3.88
N GLU A 4 -2.27 -17.03 -5.15
CA GLU A 4 -2.42 -16.09 -6.26
C GLU A 4 -3.62 -16.51 -7.10
N PHE A 5 -4.40 -15.53 -7.56
CA PHE A 5 -5.46 -15.74 -8.55
C PHE A 5 -5.46 -14.60 -9.56
N ALA A 6 -5.55 -14.97 -10.83
CA ALA A 6 -5.58 -14.06 -11.96
C ALA A 6 -6.96 -14.06 -12.60
N PHE A 7 -7.50 -12.87 -12.89
CA PHE A 7 -8.77 -12.70 -13.59
C PHE A 7 -8.75 -11.40 -14.39
N LYS A 8 -9.71 -11.24 -15.31
CA LYS A 8 -9.82 -10.02 -16.09
C LYS A 8 -10.83 -9.08 -15.47
N VAL A 9 -10.42 -7.84 -15.20
CA VAL A 9 -11.29 -6.74 -14.79
C VAL A 9 -11.45 -5.82 -15.99
N TYR A 10 -12.66 -5.70 -16.55
CA TYR A 10 -12.90 -4.92 -17.78
C TYR A 10 -11.95 -5.29 -18.95
N ASN A 11 -11.66 -6.58 -19.12
CA ASN A 11 -10.68 -7.14 -20.07
C ASN A 11 -9.20 -6.88 -19.77
N GLU A 12 -8.86 -6.15 -18.72
CA GLU A 12 -7.48 -5.99 -18.26
C GLU A 12 -7.10 -7.14 -17.33
N PRO A 13 -5.96 -7.81 -17.56
CA PRO A 13 -5.50 -8.87 -16.67
C PRO A 13 -5.10 -8.28 -15.31
N SER A 14 -5.78 -8.72 -14.26
CA SER A 14 -5.47 -8.37 -12.87
C SER A 14 -5.06 -9.63 -12.12
N VAL A 15 -4.06 -9.49 -11.26
CA VAL A 15 -3.60 -10.56 -10.38
C VAL A 15 -3.75 -10.11 -8.94
N PHE A 16 -4.34 -10.95 -8.12
CA PHE A 16 -4.47 -10.73 -6.70
C PHE A 16 -3.68 -11.77 -5.91
N LEU A 17 -3.04 -11.30 -4.84
CA LEU A 17 -2.26 -12.11 -3.93
C LEU A 17 -2.93 -12.12 -2.57
N SER A 18 -3.00 -13.30 -1.95
CA SER A 18 -3.28 -13.43 -0.52
C SER A 18 -1.97 -13.23 0.25
N ILE A 19 -1.88 -12.19 1.07
CA ILE A 19 -0.69 -11.88 1.87
C ILE A 19 -1.06 -11.77 3.35
N LYS A 20 -0.13 -12.13 4.24
CA LYS A 20 -0.33 -11.99 5.68
C LYS A 20 -0.54 -10.52 6.04
N ASN A 21 -1.53 -10.25 6.90
CA ASN A 21 -1.89 -8.90 7.30
C ASN A 21 -0.99 -8.38 8.44
N THR A 22 0.30 -8.17 8.17
CA THR A 22 1.24 -7.55 9.14
C THR A 22 1.20 -6.02 9.08
N VAL A 23 0.64 -5.46 8.01
CA VAL A 23 0.52 -4.01 7.77
C VAL A 23 -0.70 -3.39 8.47
N GLY A 24 -1.57 -4.20 9.06
CA GLY A 24 -2.81 -3.74 9.69
C GLY A 24 -3.80 -3.15 8.70
N ALA A 25 -3.81 -3.65 7.46
CA ALA A 25 -4.71 -3.15 6.44
C ALA A 25 -6.12 -3.73 6.63
N GLY A 26 -7.14 -2.89 6.45
CA GLY A 26 -8.55 -3.22 6.72
C GLY A 26 -9.05 -2.77 8.10
N SER A 27 -10.14 -3.38 8.59
CA SER A 27 -10.70 -3.01 9.90
C SER A 27 -9.97 -3.72 11.05
N ALA A 28 -10.26 -3.33 12.30
CA ALA A 28 -9.79 -4.04 13.50
C ALA A 28 -10.20 -5.52 13.57
N PHE A 29 -11.09 -5.98 12.67
CA PHE A 29 -11.52 -7.37 12.51
C PHE A 29 -11.10 -7.98 11.16
N SER A 30 -10.19 -7.33 10.45
CA SER A 30 -9.60 -7.90 9.24
C SER A 30 -8.84 -9.18 9.60
N GLY A 31 -9.08 -10.26 8.86
CA GLY A 31 -8.47 -11.56 9.14
C GLY A 31 -6.94 -11.52 9.01
N ASN A 32 -6.31 -12.66 9.32
CA ASN A 32 -4.85 -12.84 9.25
C ASN A 32 -4.24 -12.61 7.85
N TYR A 33 -5.07 -12.53 6.81
CA TYR A 33 -4.68 -12.36 5.42
C TYR A 33 -5.51 -11.25 4.76
N ILE A 34 -4.89 -10.52 3.85
CA ILE A 34 -5.51 -9.53 2.98
C ILE A 34 -5.30 -9.91 1.51
N PHE A 35 -6.25 -9.52 0.68
CA PHE A 35 -6.12 -9.65 -0.77
C PHE A 35 -5.65 -8.32 -1.34
N ALA A 36 -4.53 -8.35 -2.05
CA ALA A 36 -3.96 -7.17 -2.68
C ALA A 36 -3.71 -7.42 -4.17
N GLU A 37 -4.06 -6.45 -5.00
CA GLU A 37 -3.80 -6.44 -6.44
C GLU A 37 -2.30 -6.21 -6.69
N ARG A 38 -1.68 -7.02 -7.54
CA ARG A 38 -0.29 -6.83 -7.96
C ARG A 38 -0.22 -5.81 -9.08
N ILE A 39 0.45 -4.69 -8.83
CA ILE A 39 0.65 -3.59 -9.78
C ILE A 39 2.00 -3.73 -10.49
N VAL A 40 3.06 -4.04 -9.73
CA VAL A 40 4.40 -4.27 -10.26
C VAL A 40 4.91 -5.58 -9.69
N ASP A 41 5.49 -6.40 -10.57
CA ASP A 41 6.13 -7.66 -10.20
C ASP A 41 7.66 -7.54 -10.29
N GLY A 42 8.36 -8.35 -9.52
CA GLY A 42 9.82 -8.31 -9.37
C GLY A 42 10.28 -8.73 -7.98
N LYS A 43 11.55 -8.46 -7.68
CA LYS A 43 12.14 -8.67 -6.33
C LYS A 43 11.39 -7.84 -5.29
N LEU A 44 11.13 -6.57 -5.62
CA LEU A 44 10.22 -5.70 -4.91
C LEU A 44 8.88 -5.65 -5.65
N LYS A 45 7.83 -6.14 -5.01
CA LYS A 45 6.46 -6.13 -5.53
C LYS A 45 5.73 -4.88 -5.01
N LEU A 46 5.01 -4.21 -5.90
CA LEU A 46 4.06 -3.16 -5.54
C LEU A 46 2.64 -3.72 -5.57
N LEU A 47 1.99 -3.71 -4.42
CA LEU A 47 0.63 -4.21 -4.25
C LEU A 47 -0.32 -3.07 -3.91
N ARG A 48 -1.59 -3.22 -4.27
CA ARG A 48 -2.66 -2.28 -3.97
C ARG A 48 -3.77 -2.97 -3.19
N VAL A 49 -4.17 -2.38 -2.08
CA VAL A 49 -5.34 -2.79 -1.30
C VAL A 49 -6.36 -1.66 -1.27
N TYR A 50 -7.65 -2.01 -1.18
CA TYR A 50 -8.74 -1.04 -1.12
C TYR A 50 -9.30 -1.02 0.30
N GLU A 51 -9.20 0.13 0.96
CA GLU A 51 -9.68 0.30 2.32
C GLU A 51 -10.90 1.21 2.39
N LYS A 52 -11.87 0.86 3.24
CA LYS A 52 -12.98 1.74 3.58
C LYS A 52 -12.52 2.70 4.68
N VAL A 53 -12.46 3.97 4.34
CA VAL A 53 -12.21 5.06 5.28
C VAL A 53 -13.54 5.70 5.62
N SER A 54 -13.91 5.69 6.90
CA SER A 54 -15.13 6.32 7.41
C SER A 54 -14.75 7.54 8.23
N THR A 55 -15.18 8.72 7.81
CA THR A 55 -15.08 9.94 8.60
C THR A 55 -16.36 10.04 9.42
N PRO A 56 -16.31 9.99 10.77
CA PRO A 56 -17.50 10.14 11.61
C PRO A 56 -18.15 11.50 11.37
N GLY A 57 -19.49 11.52 11.37
CA GLY A 57 -20.24 12.77 11.42
C GLY A 57 -20.07 13.45 12.78
N PHE A 58 -20.24 14.77 12.81
CA PHE A 58 -20.25 15.53 14.06
C PHE A 58 -21.69 15.78 14.48
N TYR A 59 -22.05 15.42 15.71
CA TYR A 59 -23.35 15.74 16.26
C TYR A 59 -23.36 17.18 16.77
N ASN A 60 -24.25 18.02 16.23
CA ASN A 60 -24.45 19.36 16.74
C ASN A 60 -25.60 19.37 17.76
N PRO A 61 -25.30 19.56 19.07
CA PRO A 61 -26.33 19.51 20.12
C PRO A 61 -27.30 20.70 20.05
N ASN A 62 -26.90 21.83 19.50
CA ASN A 62 -27.74 23.04 19.42
C ASN A 62 -28.82 22.93 18.35
N THR A 63 -28.54 22.23 17.25
CA THR A 63 -29.53 21.98 16.20
C THR A 63 -30.17 20.59 16.30
N LYS A 64 -29.65 19.73 17.20
CA LYS A 64 -30.01 18.29 17.29
C LYS A 64 -29.86 17.56 15.94
N MET A 65 -28.91 17.99 15.12
CA MET A 65 -28.65 17.40 13.81
C MET A 65 -27.28 16.73 13.77
N MET A 66 -27.20 15.56 13.15
CA MET A 66 -25.94 14.99 12.69
C MET A 66 -25.50 15.75 11.45
N LEU A 67 -24.36 16.43 11.53
CA LEU A 67 -23.74 17.12 10.41
C LEU A 67 -22.60 16.27 9.86
N GLY A 68 -22.72 15.94 8.58
CA GLY A 68 -21.68 15.26 7.82
C GLY A 68 -21.50 13.79 8.20
N GLY A 69 -20.37 13.25 7.75
CA GLY A 69 -20.07 11.83 7.72
C GLY A 69 -19.90 11.37 6.28
N SER A 70 -18.82 10.67 6.00
CA SER A 70 -18.57 10.14 4.65
C SER A 70 -17.83 8.82 4.73
N VAL A 71 -18.21 7.89 3.86
CA VAL A 71 -17.47 6.66 3.64
C VAL A 71 -16.83 6.77 2.26
N LYS A 72 -15.51 6.60 2.21
CA LYS A 72 -14.73 6.58 0.96
C LYS A 72 -13.97 5.28 0.88
N VAL A 73 -13.79 4.77 -0.33
CA VAL A 73 -12.86 3.67 -0.60
C VAL A 73 -11.58 4.31 -1.13
N GLU A 74 -10.48 4.17 -0.39
CA GLU A 74 -9.19 4.70 -0.81
C GLU A 74 -8.23 3.56 -1.14
N PRO A 75 -7.52 3.62 -2.28
CA PRO A 75 -6.44 2.68 -2.54
C PRO A 75 -5.24 3.00 -1.62
N LYS A 76 -4.68 1.97 -1.01
CA LYS A 76 -3.39 2.02 -0.30
C LYS A 76 -2.38 1.15 -1.01
N MET A 77 -1.13 1.60 -1.01
CA MET A 77 -0.02 0.89 -1.63
C MET A 77 0.76 0.12 -0.56
N ILE A 78 1.12 -1.12 -0.89
CA ILE A 78 1.93 -2.01 -0.04
C ILE A 78 3.16 -2.42 -0.82
N LEU A 79 4.32 -2.38 -0.16
CA LEU A 79 5.56 -2.93 -0.68
C LEU A 79 5.79 -4.29 -0.07
N LYS A 80 6.20 -5.25 -0.90
CA LYS A 80 6.49 -6.62 -0.47
C LYS A 80 7.74 -7.15 -1.15
N MET A 81 8.69 -7.63 -0.35
CA MET A 81 9.76 -8.53 -0.80
C MET A 81 9.47 -9.95 -0.30
N ASP A 82 10.17 -10.94 -0.85
CA ASP A 82 9.95 -12.34 -0.46
C ASP A 82 10.64 -12.71 0.86
N ASP A 83 11.68 -11.96 1.25
CA ASP A 83 12.49 -12.15 2.46
C ASP A 83 12.13 -11.21 3.63
N LYS A 84 11.22 -10.25 3.41
CA LYS A 84 10.83 -9.23 4.40
C LYS A 84 9.31 -9.16 4.56
N ASP A 85 8.86 -8.80 5.76
CA ASP A 85 7.45 -8.50 5.98
C ASP A 85 6.99 -7.33 5.08
N PRO A 86 5.75 -7.35 4.58
CA PRO A 86 5.24 -6.26 3.78
C PRO A 86 5.13 -4.98 4.61
N ILE A 87 5.32 -3.83 3.95
CA ILE A 87 5.14 -2.52 4.58
C ILE A 87 4.10 -1.69 3.83
N MET A 88 3.32 -0.92 4.57
CA MET A 88 2.40 0.08 4.03
C MET A 88 2.95 1.48 4.33
N PRO A 89 3.62 2.13 3.37
CA PRO A 89 4.12 3.48 3.57
C PRO A 89 2.96 4.49 3.66
N SER A 90 3.06 5.41 4.62
CA SER A 90 2.16 6.57 4.73
C SER A 90 2.90 7.85 4.36
N LEU A 91 2.18 8.94 4.08
CA LEU A 91 2.81 10.24 3.74
C LEU A 91 3.86 10.67 4.79
N ILE A 92 3.58 10.39 6.07
CA ILE A 92 4.44 10.76 7.21
C ILE A 92 5.63 9.79 7.33
N THR A 93 5.40 8.50 7.10
CA THR A 93 6.41 7.45 7.34
C THR A 93 7.19 7.05 6.10
N PHE A 94 6.82 7.56 4.92
CA PHE A 94 7.34 7.15 3.62
C PHE A 94 8.87 7.15 3.59
N ARG A 95 9.52 8.26 3.96
CA ARG A 95 10.98 8.37 3.87
C ARG A 95 11.67 7.32 4.70
N LYS A 96 11.36 7.30 6.00
CA LYS A 96 11.98 6.40 6.98
C LYS A 96 11.72 4.95 6.63
N ARG A 97 10.45 4.56 6.47
CA ARG A 97 10.09 3.15 6.25
C ARG A 97 10.61 2.64 4.91
N VAL A 98 10.52 3.43 3.84
CA VAL A 98 10.93 2.94 2.51
C VAL A 98 12.45 2.94 2.38
N SER A 99 13.19 3.93 2.91
CA SER A 99 14.66 3.87 2.88
C SER A 99 15.22 2.72 3.71
N GLU A 100 14.67 2.47 4.91
CA GLU A 100 15.03 1.30 5.72
C GLU A 100 14.71 -0.01 4.99
N TYR A 101 13.55 -0.09 4.34
CA TYR A 101 13.12 -1.29 3.61
C TYR A 101 13.99 -1.58 2.38
N LEU A 102 14.46 -0.54 1.70
CA LEU A 102 15.30 -0.60 0.49
C LEU A 102 16.79 -0.35 0.78
N SER A 103 17.21 -0.56 2.03
CA SER A 103 18.59 -0.34 2.49
C SER A 103 19.63 -1.20 1.76
N ASP A 104 19.20 -2.28 1.11
CA ASP A 104 20.01 -3.11 0.23
C ASP A 104 20.33 -2.46 -1.12
N CYS A 105 19.70 -1.32 -1.44
CA CYS A 105 20.05 -0.49 -2.59
C CYS A 105 20.31 0.98 -2.18
N PRO A 106 21.59 1.34 -1.91
CA PRO A 106 21.96 2.67 -1.43
C PRO A 106 21.52 3.81 -2.35
N ASP A 107 21.62 3.63 -3.67
CA ASP A 107 21.29 4.67 -4.65
C ASP A 107 19.84 5.13 -4.55
N ILE A 108 18.90 4.19 -4.35
CA ILE A 108 17.48 4.51 -4.21
C ILE A 108 17.18 5.07 -2.83
N SER A 109 17.79 4.50 -1.79
CA SER A 109 17.65 4.98 -0.42
C SER A 109 18.06 6.45 -0.30
N VAL A 110 19.20 6.84 -0.88
CA VAL A 110 19.68 8.23 -0.90
C VAL A 110 18.72 9.15 -1.67
N LYS A 111 18.17 8.71 -2.81
CA LYS A 111 17.17 9.51 -3.54
C LYS A 111 15.90 9.74 -2.72
N ILE A 112 15.45 8.75 -1.95
CA ILE A 112 14.28 8.87 -1.06
C ILE A 112 14.56 9.85 0.09
N GLU A 113 15.73 9.75 0.71
CA GLU A 113 16.16 10.62 1.82
C GLU A 113 16.31 12.08 1.36
N ASN A 114 16.88 12.29 0.16
CA ASN A 114 17.03 13.60 -0.46
C ASN A 114 15.74 14.20 -1.03
N LYS A 115 14.58 13.58 -0.77
CA LYS A 115 13.25 14.06 -1.21
C LYS A 115 13.06 14.10 -2.73
N LEU A 116 13.87 13.35 -3.49
CA LEU A 116 13.70 13.23 -4.94
C LEU A 116 12.49 12.36 -5.29
N TYR A 117 12.07 11.49 -4.37
CA TYR A 117 10.83 10.74 -4.45
C TYR A 117 9.84 11.11 -3.37
N THR A 118 8.57 11.13 -3.75
CA THR A 118 7.43 11.22 -2.85
C THR A 118 6.64 9.91 -2.87
N ILE A 119 5.66 9.78 -1.97
CA ILE A 119 4.75 8.63 -1.98
C ILE A 119 3.98 8.48 -3.29
N LYS A 120 3.78 9.57 -4.04
CA LYS A 120 3.14 9.53 -5.35
C LYS A 120 4.01 8.84 -6.40
N ASP A 121 5.32 8.88 -6.21
CA ASP A 121 6.31 8.29 -7.10
C ASP A 121 6.64 6.84 -6.74
N ILE A 122 5.89 6.23 -5.80
CA ILE A 122 6.20 4.88 -5.29
C ILE A 122 6.30 3.83 -6.40
N ARG A 123 5.48 3.93 -7.44
CA ARG A 123 5.56 3.04 -8.60
C ARG A 123 6.92 3.15 -9.29
N ARG A 124 7.37 4.38 -9.55
CA ARG A 124 8.67 4.65 -10.17
C ARG A 124 9.83 4.16 -9.29
N VAL A 125 9.73 4.34 -7.97
CA VAL A 125 10.73 3.81 -7.02
C VAL A 125 10.86 2.30 -7.15
N VAL A 126 9.73 1.58 -7.21
CA VAL A 126 9.73 0.11 -7.33
C VAL A 126 10.28 -0.35 -8.67
N GLU A 127 9.88 0.30 -9.76
CA GLU A 127 10.39 0.00 -11.11
C GLU A 127 11.91 0.26 -11.20
N GLU A 128 12.39 1.39 -10.69
CA GLU A 128 13.83 1.69 -10.65
C GLU A 128 14.60 0.69 -9.76
N TYR A 129 14.03 0.28 -8.63
CA TYR A 129 14.65 -0.73 -7.76
C TYR A 129 14.79 -2.06 -8.49
N ASN A 130 13.72 -2.56 -9.11
CA ASN A 130 13.77 -3.82 -9.84
C ASN A 130 14.70 -3.78 -11.07
N ALA A 131 14.94 -2.60 -11.64
CA ALA A 131 15.83 -2.42 -12.78
C ALA A 131 17.32 -2.34 -12.38
N MET A 132 17.64 -1.61 -11.31
CA MET A 132 19.03 -1.32 -10.92
C MET A 132 19.57 -2.24 -9.83
N CYS A 133 18.70 -2.70 -8.94
CA CYS A 133 19.07 -3.42 -7.73
C CYS A 133 18.60 -4.87 -7.85
N LYS A 134 19.51 -5.78 -8.24
CA LYS A 134 19.24 -7.23 -8.34
C LYS A 134 19.59 -7.94 -7.05
#